data_AF-A0A6J4PWM0-F1
#
_entry.id   AF-A0A6J4PWM0-F1
#
_cell.length_a   1.000
_cell.length_b   1.000
_cell.length_c   1.000
_cell.angle_alpha   90.00
_cell.angle_beta   90.00
_cell.angle_gamma   90.00
#
_symmetry.space_group_name_H-M   'P 1'
#
loop_
_entity.id
_entity.type
_entity.pdbx_description
1 polymer ?
#
loop_
_entity_poly.entity_id
_entity_poly.type
_entity_poly.pdbx_seq_one_letter_code
_entity_poly.pdbx_strand_id
1 'polypeptide(L)'
;MVHQSSDSHEMPCAEAAKLAQRLHQHPRLRMKVEQLLAVVENEGELTRANAAEQRVIESIQKLGQAALQSWAEQQNQQQTQALLENTRGIHRARQKNSIGTRDSVPSQS
;
A
#
# COMPACT_ATOMS: atom_id res chain seq x y z
N MET A 1 -47.16 -4.34 16.07
CA MET A 1 -47.17 -4.34 14.60
C MET A 1 -46.01 -3.45 14.16
N VAL A 2 -44.95 -4.07 13.63
CA VAL A 2 -43.65 -3.45 13.39
C VAL A 2 -43.74 -2.46 12.23
N HIS A 3 -43.47 -1.18 12.49
CA HIS A 3 -43.10 -0.25 11.43
C HIS A 3 -41.59 -0.42 11.24
N GLN A 4 -41.22 -1.16 10.20
CA GLN A 4 -39.84 -1.32 9.78
C GLN A 4 -39.30 0.05 9.34
N SER A 5 -38.19 0.44 9.96
CA SER A 5 -37.37 1.57 9.60
C SER A 5 -36.94 1.46 8.14
N SER A 6 -37.39 2.42 7.32
CA SER A 6 -36.69 2.75 6.08
C SER A 6 -35.43 3.51 6.48
N ASP A 7 -34.36 2.79 6.77
CA ASP A 7 -33.00 3.36 6.74
C ASP A 7 -32.67 3.62 5.27
N SER A 8 -32.96 4.86 4.84
CA SER A 8 -32.37 5.41 3.63
C SER A 8 -30.86 5.31 3.78
N HIS A 9 -30.22 4.69 2.79
CA HIS A 9 -28.77 4.49 2.70
C HIS A 9 -28.04 5.83 2.53
N GLU A 10 -27.99 6.65 3.57
CA GLU A 10 -27.07 7.78 3.64
C GLU A 10 -25.66 7.21 3.87
N MET A 11 -24.84 7.21 2.82
CA MET A 11 -23.40 7.07 3.00
C MET A 11 -22.91 8.25 3.84
N PRO A 12 -22.33 8.04 5.05
CA PRO A 12 -21.83 9.14 5.85
C PRO A 12 -20.71 9.83 5.08
N CYS A 13 -20.79 11.15 4.89
CA CYS A 13 -19.77 11.94 4.20
C CYS A 13 -18.35 11.70 4.75
N ALA A 14 -18.25 11.33 6.04
CA ALA A 14 -17.01 10.93 6.71
C ALA A 14 -16.37 9.65 6.13
N GLU A 15 -17.15 8.62 5.78
CA GLU A 15 -16.63 7.38 5.20
C GLU A 15 -16.15 7.59 3.76
N ALA A 16 -16.88 8.40 2.98
CA ALA A 16 -16.47 8.79 1.63
C ALA A 16 -15.14 9.57 1.64
N ALA A 17 -14.99 10.53 2.57
CA ALA A 17 -13.76 11.29 2.74
C ALA A 17 -12.57 10.39 3.13
N LYS A 18 -12.79 9.43 4.04
CA LYS A 18 -11.78 8.46 4.46
C LYS A 18 -11.33 7.55 3.32
N LEU A 19 -12.25 7.09 2.49
CA LEU A 19 -11.93 6.32 1.28
C LEU A 19 -11.09 7.16 0.29
N ALA A 20 -11.49 8.40 0.02
CA ALA A 20 -10.77 9.30 -0.87
C ALA A 20 -9.34 9.58 -0.39
N GLN A 21 -9.13 9.71 0.93
CA GLN A 21 -7.81 9.88 1.53
C GLN A 21 -6.93 8.64 1.32
N ARG A 22 -7.47 7.43 1.52
CA ARG A 22 -6.73 6.18 1.27
C ARG A 22 -6.37 6.02 -0.21
N LEU A 23 -7.29 6.35 -1.11
CA LEU A 23 -7.00 6.33 -2.56
C LEU A 23 -5.93 7.35 -2.95
N HIS A 24 -5.87 8.51 -2.30
CA HIS A 24 -4.80 9.49 -2.51
C HIS A 24 -3.40 8.95 -2.22
N GLN A 25 -3.27 8.02 -1.27
CA GLN A 25 -2.01 7.35 -0.94
C GLN A 25 -1.59 6.32 -2.00
N HIS A 26 -2.50 5.96 -2.92
CA HIS A 26 -2.28 4.98 -3.98
C HIS A 26 -2.71 5.53 -5.36
N PRO A 27 -1.95 6.48 -5.95
CA PRO A 27 -2.38 7.24 -7.13
C PRO A 27 -2.69 6.37 -8.35
N ARG A 28 -1.96 5.26 -8.55
CA ARG A 28 -2.25 4.28 -9.61
C ARG A 28 -3.61 3.61 -9.41
N LEU A 29 -3.93 3.22 -8.18
CA LEU A 29 -5.21 2.60 -7.83
C LEU A 29 -6.36 3.59 -8.01
N ARG A 30 -6.19 4.83 -7.55
CA ARG A 30 -7.17 5.91 -7.70
C ARG A 30 -7.57 6.12 -9.17
N MET A 31 -6.58 6.26 -10.05
CA MET A 31 -6.83 6.42 -11.49
C MET A 31 -7.65 5.26 -12.09
N LYS A 32 -7.45 4.02 -11.62
CA LYS A 32 -8.23 2.86 -12.08
C LYS A 32 -9.67 2.87 -11.60
N VAL A 33 -9.91 3.31 -10.37
CA VAL A 33 -11.27 3.49 -9.84
C VAL A 33 -12.01 4.58 -10.61
N GLU A 34 -11.35 5.71 -10.87
CA GLU A 34 -11.91 6.80 -11.68
C GLU A 34 -12.26 6.35 -13.11
N GLN A 35 -11.39 5.53 -13.74
CA GLN A 35 -11.67 4.94 -15.05
C GLN A 35 -12.89 4.01 -15.05
N LEU A 36 -13.07 3.22 -13.99
CA LEU A 36 -14.23 2.34 -13.85
C LEU A 36 -15.52 3.14 -13.65
N LEU A 37 -15.50 4.18 -12.82
CA LEU A 37 -16.64 5.10 -12.63
C LEU A 37 -17.05 5.75 -13.94
N ALA A 38 -16.09 6.24 -14.73
CA ALA A 38 -16.37 6.84 -16.04
C ALA A 38 -17.00 5.87 -17.04
N VAL A 39 -16.82 4.55 -16.89
CA VAL A 39 -17.50 3.53 -17.70
C VAL A 39 -18.96 3.36 -17.26
N VAL A 40 -19.23 3.41 -15.96
CA VAL A 40 -20.58 3.34 -15.40
C VAL A 40 -21.38 4.61 -15.70
N GLU A 41 -20.75 5.77 -15.62
CA GLU A 41 -21.36 7.08 -15.86
C GLU A 41 -21.58 7.38 -17.35
N ASN A 42 -20.83 6.73 -18.26
CA ASN A 42 -21.06 6.85 -19.71
C ASN A 42 -22.22 5.95 -20.16
N GLU A 43 -23.45 6.41 -19.94
CA GLU A 43 -24.68 5.77 -20.43
C GLU A 43 -24.86 5.85 -21.97
N GLY A 44 -23.98 6.57 -22.70
CA GLY A 44 -24.23 6.97 -24.11
C GLY A 44 -23.58 6.14 -25.22
N GLU A 45 -22.54 5.35 -24.95
CA GLU A 45 -21.75 4.62 -25.98
C GLU A 45 -21.82 3.09 -25.84
N LEU A 46 -22.62 2.59 -24.90
CA LEU A 46 -22.79 1.16 -24.64
C LEU A 46 -23.93 0.59 -25.50
N THR A 47 -23.91 0.80 -26.82
CA THR A 47 -24.95 0.29 -27.74
C THR A 47 -24.97 -1.26 -27.80
N ARG A 48 -24.00 -1.94 -27.17
CA ARG A 48 -23.94 -3.41 -27.06
C ARG A 48 -23.46 -3.82 -25.68
N ALA A 49 -24.30 -4.55 -24.94
CA ALA A 49 -24.00 -5.07 -23.60
C ALA A 49 -22.65 -5.81 -23.52
N ASN A 50 -22.27 -6.58 -24.55
CA ASN A 50 -20.99 -7.30 -24.58
C ASN A 50 -19.76 -6.36 -24.55
N ALA A 51 -19.84 -5.18 -25.17
CA ALA A 51 -18.75 -4.22 -25.15
C ALA A 51 -18.62 -3.55 -23.77
N ALA A 52 -19.76 -3.30 -23.11
CA ALA A 52 -19.79 -2.84 -21.72
C ALA A 52 -19.14 -3.89 -20.79
N GLU A 53 -19.54 -5.15 -20.94
CA GLU A 53 -19.03 -6.27 -20.14
C GLU A 53 -17.51 -6.43 -20.30
N GLN A 54 -17.02 -6.47 -21.53
CA GLN A 54 -15.58 -6.58 -21.81
C GLN A 54 -14.81 -5.41 -21.19
N ARG A 55 -15.34 -4.19 -21.27
CA ARG A 55 -14.71 -2.99 -20.70
C ARG A 55 -14.67 -3.03 -19.17
N VAL A 56 -15.71 -3.55 -18.53
CA VAL A 56 -15.76 -3.74 -17.08
C VAL A 56 -14.75 -4.81 -16.65
N ILE A 57 -14.69 -5.96 -17.34
CA ILE A 57 -13.73 -7.04 -17.07
C ILE A 57 -12.29 -6.51 -17.14
N GLU A 58 -11.94 -5.81 -18.22
CA GLU A 58 -10.61 -5.23 -18.36
C GLU A 58 -10.29 -4.21 -17.27
N SER A 59 -11.27 -3.41 -16.87
CA SER A 59 -11.10 -2.42 -15.81
C SER A 59 -10.84 -3.09 -14.46
N ILE A 60 -11.57 -4.16 -14.14
CA ILE A 60 -11.38 -4.96 -12.92
C ILE A 60 -10.01 -5.66 -12.93
N GLN A 61 -9.60 -6.24 -14.06
CA GLN A 61 -8.28 -6.87 -14.19
C GLN A 61 -7.15 -5.86 -13.97
N LYS A 62 -7.23 -4.69 -14.62
CA LYS A 62 -6.25 -3.60 -14.45
C LYS A 62 -6.23 -3.06 -13.01
N LEU A 63 -7.39 -2.98 -12.36
CA LEU A 63 -7.51 -2.59 -10.96
C LEU A 63 -6.82 -3.61 -10.04
N GLY A 64 -7.09 -4.90 -10.23
CA GLY A 64 -6.47 -5.99 -9.47
C GLY A 64 -4.95 -6.00 -9.60
N GLN A 65 -4.43 -5.81 -10.82
CA GLN A 65 -2.98 -5.68 -11.05
C GLN A 65 -2.38 -4.49 -10.30
N ALA A 66 -3.03 -3.32 -10.33
CA ALA A 66 -2.57 -2.13 -9.62
C ALA A 66 -2.59 -2.33 -8.09
N ALA A 67 -3.59 -3.03 -7.57
CA ALA A 67 -3.68 -3.37 -6.14
C ALA A 67 -2.53 -4.30 -5.71
N LEU A 68 -2.26 -5.36 -6.49
CA LEU A 68 -1.16 -6.30 -6.21
C LEU A 68 0.21 -5.62 -6.29
N GLN A 69 0.42 -4.74 -7.29
CA GLN A 69 1.65 -3.94 -7.39
C GLN A 69 1.83 -3.02 -6.19
N SER A 70 0.78 -2.30 -5.79
CA SER A 70 0.85 -1.40 -4.63
C SER A 70 1.14 -2.16 -3.34
N TRP A 71 0.56 -3.35 -3.17
CA TRP A 71 0.86 -4.22 -2.04
C TRP A 71 2.33 -4.67 -2.04
N ALA A 72 2.84 -5.14 -3.18
CA ALA A 72 4.24 -5.58 -3.29
C ALA A 72 5.23 -4.44 -3.03
N GLU A 73 4.94 -3.24 -3.55
CA GLU A 73 5.74 -2.03 -3.30
C GLU A 73 5.79 -1.71 -1.79
N GLN A 74 4.65 -1.80 -1.10
CA GLN A 74 4.59 -1.57 0.34
C GLN A 74 5.35 -2.64 1.16
N GLN A 75 5.24 -3.91 0.78
CA GLN A 75 6.00 -4.99 1.43
C GLN A 75 7.52 -4.80 1.26
N ASN A 76 7.97 -4.45 0.05
CA ASN A 76 9.38 -4.17 -0.22
C ASN A 76 9.89 -2.98 0.60
N GLN A 77 9.10 -1.92 0.74
CA GLN A 77 9.46 -0.77 1.57
C GLN A 77 9.63 -1.18 3.05
N GLN A 78 8.70 -1.96 3.59
CA GLN A 78 8.77 -2.45 4.98
C GLN A 78 10.01 -3.34 5.21
N GLN A 79 10.28 -4.28 4.31
CA GLN A 79 11.46 -5.14 4.40
C GLN A 79 12.77 -4.34 4.28
N THR A 80 12.81 -3.38 3.36
CA THR A 80 13.98 -2.50 3.19
C THR A 80 14.23 -1.68 4.46
N GLN A 81 13.18 -1.11 5.06
CA GLN A 81 13.28 -0.38 6.33
C GLN A 81 13.78 -1.27 7.47
N ALA A 82 13.23 -2.48 7.62
CA ALA A 82 13.67 -3.43 8.64
C ALA A 82 15.15 -3.84 8.48
N LEU A 83 15.61 -4.03 7.24
CA LEU A 83 17.02 -4.33 6.96
C LEU A 83 17.94 -3.13 7.29
N LEU A 84 17.52 -1.91 6.99
CA LEU A 84 18.26 -0.69 7.34
C LEU A 84 18.35 -0.48 8.86
N GLU A 85 17.28 -0.78 9.60
CA GLU A 85 17.29 -0.72 11.07
C GLU A 85 18.22 -1.78 11.66
N ASN A 86 18.18 -3.01 11.17
CA ASN A 86 19.05 -4.09 11.62
C ASN A 86 20.53 -3.79 11.33
N THR A 87 20.86 -3.35 10.12
CA THR A 87 22.25 -2.98 9.76
C THR A 87 22.79 -1.82 10.59
N ARG A 88 21.98 -0.79 10.86
CA ARG A 88 22.35 0.30 11.79
C ARG A 88 22.61 -0.20 13.21
N GLY A 89 21.84 -1.17 13.70
CA GLY A 89 22.06 -1.84 14.99
C GLY A 89 23.39 -2.59 15.05
N ILE A 90 23.72 -3.33 13.98
CA ILE A 90 24.99 -4.07 13.85
C ILE A 90 26.19 -3.11 13.82
N HIS A 91 26.11 -1.99 13.10
CA HIS A 91 27.19 -1.00 13.05
C HIS A 91 27.47 -0.34 14.41
N ARG A 92 26.44 -0.07 15.23
CA ARG A 92 26.61 0.44 16.60
C ARG A 92 27.21 -0.60 17.55
N ALA A 93 26.82 -1.88 17.40
CA ALA A 93 27.41 -2.96 18.18
C ALA A 93 28.88 -3.26 17.81
N ARG A 94 29.32 -2.84 16.60
CA ARG A 94 30.70 -3.01 16.11
C ARG A 94 31.64 -1.88 16.51
N GLN A 95 31.35 -1.12 17.57
CA GLN A 95 32.33 -0.25 18.20
C GLN A 95 33.12 -1.09 19.22
N LYS A 96 34.05 -1.91 18.70
CA LYS A 96 34.89 -2.79 19.53
C LYS A 96 35.93 -1.93 20.27
N ASN A 97 35.85 -1.91 21.60
CA ASN A 97 36.96 -1.51 22.46
C ASN A 97 38.09 -2.54 22.30
N SER A 98 38.92 -2.39 21.27
CA SER A 98 40.18 -3.13 21.15
C SER A 98 41.21 -2.43 22.04
N ILE A 99 41.21 -2.80 23.31
CA ILE A 99 42.29 -2.49 24.24
C ILE A 99 43.15 -3.75 24.26
N GLY A 100 44.09 -3.83 23.33
CA GLY A 100 45.07 -4.91 23.32
C GLY A 100 45.89 -4.84 24.59
N THR A 101 45.71 -5.81 25.48
CA THR A 101 46.60 -6.06 26.62
C THR A 101 47.97 -6.37 26.07
N ARG A 102 48.90 -5.41 26.17
CA ARG A 102 50.31 -5.67 25.94
C ARG A 102 50.93 -6.02 27.29
N ASP A 103 51.03 -7.32 27.55
CA ASP A 103 51.95 -7.82 28.57
C ASP A 103 53.36 -7.40 28.18
N SER A 104 54.04 -6.70 29.08
CA SER A 104 55.46 -6.39 28.95
C SER A 104 56.07 -6.44 30.35
N VAL A 105 57.23 -7.09 30.43
CA VAL A 105 58.14 -7.27 31.58
C VAL A 105 57.98 -8.66 32.24
N PRO A 106 59.06 -9.46 32.43
CA PRO A 106 60.39 -9.00 32.87
C PRO A 106 61.59 -9.49 32.05
N SER A 107 62.64 -8.66 32.00
CA SER A 107 64.00 -9.13 31.72
C SER A 107 64.97 -8.55 32.74
N GLN A 108 65.78 -9.44 33.29
CA GLN A 108 66.69 -9.28 34.41
C GLN A 108 67.93 -8.47 34.03
N SER A 109 68.49 -7.74 34.99
CA SER A 109 69.92 -7.42 35.10
C SER A 109 70.26 -7.20 36.57
#